data_AF-A0A5C7B5G6-F1
#
_entry.id   AF-A0A5C7B5G6-F1
#
_cell.length_a   1.000
_cell.length_b   1.000
_cell.length_c   1.000
_cell.angle_alpha   90.00
_cell.angle_beta   90.00
_cell.angle_gamma   90.00
#
_symmetry.space_group_name_H-M   'P 1'
#
loop_
_entity.id
_entity.type
_entity.pdbx_description
1 polymer ?
#
loop_
_entity_poly.entity_id
_entity_poly.type
_entity_poly.pdbx_seq_one_letter_code
_entity_poly.pdbx_strand_id
1 'polypeptide(L)' 'MKKITKRRALILLSIGMIIISTSQIVSQFFELPDFAKGSFIGIGIGLLITSLIFGNFKTVRN' A
#
# COMPACT_ATOMS: atom_id res chain seq x y z
N MET A 1 -2.76 11.90 15.93
CA MET A 1 -2.19 12.19 14.58
C MET A 1 -3.26 12.82 13.69
N LYS A 2 -2.91 13.81 12.86
CA LYS A 2 -3.88 14.47 11.95
C LYS A 2 -4.32 13.48 10.86
N LYS A 3 -5.62 13.42 10.58
CA LYS A 3 -6.16 12.67 9.43
C LYS A 3 -5.65 13.28 8.12
N ILE A 4 -5.35 12.43 7.13
CA ILE A 4 -4.94 12.88 5.80
C ILE A 4 -6.16 13.11 4.91
N THR A 5 -6.07 14.09 4.03
CA THR A 5 -7.14 14.40 3.05
C THR A 5 -7.42 13.19 2.16
N LYS A 6 -8.67 13.01 1.72
CA LYS A 6 -9.09 11.91 0.83
C LYS A 6 -8.15 11.74 -0.38
N ARG A 7 -7.76 12.84 -1.04
CA ARG A 7 -6.84 12.81 -2.19
C ARG A 7 -5.48 12.19 -1.85
N ARG A 8 -4.88 12.62 -0.74
CA ARG A 8 -3.59 12.07 -0.27
C ARG A 8 -3.71 10.61 0.14
N ALA A 9 -4.82 10.22 0.79
CA ALA A 9 -5.08 8.81 1.11
C ALA A 9 -5.17 7.95 -0.15
N LEU A 10 -5.92 8.38 -1.16
CA LEU A 10 -6.02 7.67 -2.43
C LEU A 10 -4.67 7.53 -3.14
N ILE A 11 -3.85 8.59 -3.16
CA ILE A 11 -2.48 8.52 -3.70
C ILE A 11 -1.65 7.48 -2.95
N LEU A 12 -1.70 7.48 -1.62
CA LEU A 12 -0.96 6.54 -0.79
C LEU A 12 -1.44 5.10 -1.02
N LEU A 13 -2.74 4.91 -1.23
CA LEU A 13 -3.36 3.63 -1.54
C LEU A 13 -2.88 3.11 -2.90
N SER A 14 -2.87 3.98 -3.92
CA SER A 14 -2.38 3.66 -5.27
C SER A 14 -0.90 3.27 -5.25
N ILE A 15 -0.06 4.01 -4.51
CA ILE A 15 1.37 3.69 -4.39
C ILE A 15 1.55 2.33 -3.71
N GLY A 16 0.82 2.06 -2.62
CA GLY A 16 0.88 0.77 -1.93
C GLY A 16 0.49 -0.40 -2.85
N MET A 17 -0.57 -0.24 -3.66
CA MET A 17 -0.95 -1.24 -4.66
C MET A 17 0.13 -1.47 -5.72
N ILE A 18 0.69 -0.38 -6.28
CA ILE A 18 1.75 -0.48 -7.30
C ILE A 18 2.96 -1.25 -6.76
N ILE A 19 3.41 -0.93 -5.54
CA ILE A 19 4.56 -1.62 -4.92
C ILE A 19 4.30 -3.12 -4.80
N ILE A 20 3.11 -3.52 -4.34
CA ILE A 20 2.75 -4.94 -4.20
C ILE A 20 2.70 -5.63 -5.57
N SER A 21 2.02 -5.02 -6.55
CA SER A 21 1.89 -5.58 -7.89
C SER A 21 3.24 -5.71 -8.58
N THR A 22 4.08 -4.67 -8.54
CA THR A 22 5.44 -4.72 -9.10
C THR A 22 6.29 -5.77 -8.39
N SER A 23 6.20 -5.87 -7.06
CA SER A 23 6.93 -6.91 -6.31
C SER A 23 6.53 -8.32 -6.74
N GLN A 24 5.23 -8.57 -6.97
CA GLN A 24 4.76 -9.88 -7.44
C GLN A 24 5.23 -10.18 -8.87
N ILE A 25 5.13 -9.21 -9.78
CA ILE A 25 5.60 -9.34 -11.16
C ILE A 25 7.11 -9.62 -11.17
N VAL A 26 7.91 -8.82 -10.47
CA VAL A 26 9.37 -9.01 -10.43
C VAL A 26 9.74 -10.35 -9.80
N SER A 27 9.03 -10.79 -8.77
CA SER A 27 9.27 -12.10 -8.12
C SER A 27 9.00 -13.30 -9.03
N GLN A 28 8.21 -13.11 -10.10
CA GLN A 28 7.98 -14.14 -11.11
C GLN A 28 9.15 -14.26 -12.10
N PHE A 29 9.86 -13.16 -12.37
CA PHE A 29 10.99 -13.13 -13.32
C PHE A 29 12.35 -13.32 -12.65
N PHE A 30 12.47 -12.95 -11.38
CA PHE A 30 13.71 -12.99 -10.61
C PHE A 30 13.49 -13.67 -9.26
N GLU A 31 14.36 -14.61 -8.90
CA GLU A 31 14.42 -15.17 -7.55
C GLU A 31 14.99 -14.12 -6.59
N LEU A 32 14.10 -13.27 -6.10
CA LEU A 32 14.41 -12.31 -5.04
C LEU A 32 14.63 -13.05 -3.71
N PRO A 33 15.63 -12.66 -2.91
CA PRO A 33 15.83 -13.18 -1.56
C PRO A 33 14.56 -13.00 -0.71
N ASP A 34 14.29 -13.95 0.20
CA ASP A 34 13.08 -13.95 1.03
C ASP A 34 12.91 -12.64 1.81
N PHE A 35 14.01 -12.08 2.30
CA PHE A 35 14.00 -10.79 2.99
C PHE A 35 13.54 -9.64 2.08
N ALA A 36 13.96 -9.63 0.82
CA ALA A 36 13.57 -8.60 -0.14
C ALA A 36 12.07 -8.74 -0.49
N LYS A 37 11.60 -9.96 -0.79
CA LYS A 37 10.16 -10.23 -1.03
C LYS A 37 9.31 -9.81 0.15
N GLY A 38 9.70 -10.20 1.36
CA GLY A 38 9.00 -9.83 2.59
C GLY A 38 8.98 -8.33 2.83
N SER A 39 10.10 -7.63 2.58
CA SER A 39 10.21 -6.17 2.74
C SER A 39 9.29 -5.42 1.79
N PHE A 40 9.27 -5.77 0.50
CA PHE A 40 8.41 -5.10 -0.48
C PHE A 40 6.92 -5.29 -0.16
N ILE A 41 6.52 -6.51 0.20
CA ILE A 41 5.14 -6.79 0.61
C ILE A 41 4.81 -6.06 1.92
N GLY A 42 5.70 -6.09 2.90
CA GLY A 42 5.52 -5.39 4.18
C GLY A 42 5.35 -3.88 4.01
N ILE A 43 6.18 -3.24 3.19
CA ILE A 43 6.08 -1.80 2.87
C ILE A 43 4.75 -1.50 2.16
N GLY A 44 4.38 -2.32 1.17
CA GLY A 44 3.12 -2.19 0.45
C GLY A 44 1.91 -2.25 1.39
N ILE A 45 1.87 -3.26 2.26
CA ILE A 45 0.80 -3.43 3.26
C ILE A 45 0.80 -2.28 4.26
N GLY A 46 1.96 -1.86 4.76
CA GLY A 46 2.09 -0.73 5.68
C GLY A 46 1.52 0.56 5.10
N LEU A 47 1.77 0.83 3.82
CA LEU A 47 1.20 1.98 3.10
C LEU A 47 -0.32 1.86 2.93
N LEU A 48 -0.84 0.67 2.62
CA LEU A 48 -2.28 0.44 2.51
C LEU A 48 -3.00 0.65 3.86
N ILE A 49 -2.46 0.08 4.94
CA ILE A 49 -3.01 0.25 6.30
C ILE A 49 -2.98 1.72 6.72
N THR A 50 -1.85 2.40 6.48
CA THR A 50 -1.71 3.84 6.78
C THR A 50 -2.74 4.65 6.00
N SER A 51 -2.94 4.32 4.73
CA SER A 51 -3.95 4.97 3.90
C SER A 51 -5.36 4.78 4.45
N LEU A 52 -5.73 3.55 4.81
CA LEU A 52 -7.07 3.19 5.31
C LEU A 52 -7.38 3.79 6.69
N ILE A 53 -6.45 3.70 7.64
CA ILE A 53 -6.67 4.16 9.03
C ILE A 53 -6.66 5.68 9.11
N PHE A 54 -5.71 6.33 8.44
CA PHE A 54 -5.53 7.78 8.54
C PHE A 54 -6.28 8.56 7.44
N GLY A 55 -6.79 7.87 6.42
CA GLY A 55 -7.56 8.46 5.34
C GLY A 55 -8.94 8.94 5.79
N ASN A 56 -9.30 10.16 5.39
CA ASN A 56 -10.66 10.67 5.59
C ASN A 56 -11.60 10.11 4.51
N PHE A 57 -11.93 8.82 4.61
CA PHE A 57 -12.97 8.20 3.80
C PHE A 57 -14.34 8.54 4.40
N LYS A 58 -15.16 9.27 3.64
CA LYS A 58 -16.53 9.57 4.02
C LYS A 58 -17.27 8.24 4.09
N THR A 59 -17.70 7.82 5.28
CA THR A 59 -18.48 6.59 5.42
C THR A 59 -19.78 6.74 4.64
N VAL A 60 -20.04 5.83 3.71
CA VAL A 60 -21.34 5.79 3.02
C VAL A 60 -22.30 5.18 4.04
N ARG A 61 -23.23 6.00 4.54
CA ARG A 61 -24.32 5.54 5.42
C ARG A 61 -25.51 5.30 4.50
N ASN A 62 -25.92 4.05 4.37
CA ASN A 62 -27.13 3.65 3.67
C ASN A 62 -28.35 3.87 4.57
#